data_AF-A0A349DS80-F1
#
_entry.id   AF-A0A349DS80-F1
#
_cell.length_a   1.000
_cell.length_b   1.000
_cell.length_c   1.000
_cell.angle_alpha   90.00
_cell.angle_beta   90.00
_cell.angle_gamma   90.00
#
_symmetry.space_group_name_H-M   'P 1'
#
loop_
_entity.id
_entity.type
_entity.pdbx_description
1 polymer ?
#
loop_
_entity_poly.entity_id
_entity_poly.type
_entity_poly.pdbx_seq_one_letter_code
_entity_poly.pdbx_strand_id
1 'polypeptide(L)'
;MNPYKHAEISVQKRGGKIEDYYSIHSFMDSTKELCSDNRHRILHNLWGIRRVVIPIFGAVIVNSDGKEVNVKDLCEQDHVLPDYRNKFIPNLSDFTSAISDDDADLQRFDVVIKQYQDDAEVCQLLLSPLAITGQLKSLLITHNSWFLNEILPQVLKRRPLIQNFGITPEMLFARMEFRLWMNNGQVVPEGMHNNLRVGFRD
;
A
#
# COMPACT_ATOMS: atom_id res chain seq x y z
N MET A 1 -8.77 -6.72 9.91
CA MET A 1 -8.33 -7.51 11.09
C MET A 1 -7.20 -6.72 11.78
N ASN A 2 -6.61 -7.16 12.89
CA ASN A 2 -5.47 -6.47 13.51
C ASN A 2 -4.13 -7.20 13.22
N PRO A 3 -2.97 -6.54 13.34
CA PRO A 3 -1.68 -7.14 13.00
C PRO A 3 -1.38 -8.46 13.73
N TYR A 4 -1.78 -8.56 14.99
CA TYR A 4 -1.58 -9.76 15.80
C TYR A 4 -2.34 -10.98 15.23
N LYS A 5 -3.60 -10.79 14.84
CA LYS A 5 -4.41 -11.82 14.20
C LYS A 5 -3.85 -12.26 12.84
N HIS A 6 -3.28 -11.34 12.07
CA HIS A 6 -2.55 -11.69 10.85
C HIS A 6 -1.29 -12.50 11.16
N ALA A 7 -0.55 -12.14 12.20
CA ALA A 7 0.62 -12.90 12.62
C ALA A 7 0.26 -14.33 13.09
N GLU A 8 -0.89 -14.52 13.76
CA GLU A 8 -1.41 -15.86 14.08
C GLU A 8 -1.68 -16.69 12.81
N ILE A 9 -2.23 -16.08 11.74
CA ILE A 9 -2.41 -16.75 10.44
C ILE A 9 -1.05 -17.14 9.84
N SER A 10 -0.06 -16.23 9.89
CA SER A 10 1.30 -16.50 9.44
C SER A 10 1.94 -17.66 10.19
N VAL A 11 1.80 -17.73 11.52
CA VAL A 11 2.27 -18.86 12.34
C VAL A 11 1.59 -20.16 11.93
N GLN A 12 0.27 -20.15 11.74
CA GLN A 12 -0.47 -21.35 11.32
C GLN A 12 -0.01 -21.89 9.96
N LYS A 13 0.30 -21.00 9.01
CA LYS A 13 0.68 -21.39 7.65
C LYS A 13 2.18 -21.66 7.49
N ARG A 14 3.03 -20.98 8.25
CA ARG A 14 4.48 -20.91 8.02
C ARG A 14 5.32 -21.42 9.20
N GLY A 15 4.72 -21.70 10.35
CA GLY A 15 5.42 -22.04 11.60
C GLY A 15 6.04 -20.80 12.26
N GLY A 16 7.02 -21.01 13.14
CA GLY A 16 7.65 -19.94 13.92
C GLY A 16 6.72 -19.38 14.99
N LYS A 17 6.95 -18.12 15.35
CA LYS A 17 6.20 -17.39 16.38
C LYS A 17 5.68 -16.05 15.86
N ILE A 18 4.77 -15.44 16.61
CA ILE A 18 4.10 -14.18 16.21
C ILE A 18 5.11 -13.06 15.95
N GLU A 19 6.17 -12.97 16.77
CA GLU A 19 7.19 -11.94 16.69
C GLU A 19 7.95 -11.97 15.36
N ASP A 20 8.00 -13.12 14.68
CA ASP A 20 8.66 -13.26 13.38
C ASP A 20 7.92 -12.48 12.28
N TYR A 21 6.61 -12.22 12.46
CA TYR A 21 5.74 -11.67 11.40
C TYR A 21 5.06 -10.36 11.78
N TYR A 22 4.98 -10.06 13.08
CA TYR A 22 4.20 -8.93 13.59
C TYR A 22 4.60 -7.59 12.96
N SER A 23 5.90 -7.33 12.81
CA SER A 23 6.41 -6.06 12.27
C SER A 23 5.91 -5.80 10.84
N ILE A 24 5.88 -6.83 9.99
CA ILE A 24 5.40 -6.72 8.60
C ILE A 24 3.90 -6.44 8.58
N HIS A 25 3.11 -7.17 9.36
CA HIS A 25 1.66 -6.95 9.43
C HIS A 25 1.31 -5.60 10.06
N SER A 26 2.06 -5.17 11.06
CA SER A 26 1.89 -3.86 11.69
C SER A 26 2.19 -2.74 10.70
N PHE A 27 3.24 -2.88 9.90
CA PHE A 27 3.60 -1.92 8.88
C PHE A 27 2.55 -1.82 7.77
N MET A 28 2.04 -2.96 7.27
CA MET A 28 0.96 -2.99 6.27
C MET A 28 -0.28 -2.22 6.71
N ASP A 29 -0.54 -2.21 8.02
CA ASP A 29 -1.65 -1.54 8.68
C ASP A 29 -1.33 -0.11 9.17
N SER A 30 -0.10 0.40 8.98
CA SER A 30 0.37 1.69 9.53
C SER A 30 -0.52 2.89 9.16
N THR A 31 -1.14 2.84 7.98
CA THR A 31 -2.07 3.86 7.50
C THR A 31 -3.37 3.98 8.32
N LYS A 32 -3.65 3.05 9.25
CA LYS A 32 -4.72 3.20 10.24
C LYS A 32 -4.55 4.44 11.12
N GLU A 33 -3.33 4.95 11.26
CA GLU A 33 -3.03 6.21 11.93
C GLU A 33 -3.54 7.43 11.14
N LEU A 34 -3.73 7.28 9.82
CA LEU A 34 -4.15 8.34 8.91
C LEU A 34 -5.65 8.29 8.57
N CYS A 35 -6.22 7.08 8.55
CA CYS A 35 -7.63 6.83 8.26
C CYS A 35 -8.12 5.63 9.07
N SER A 36 -9.14 5.84 9.90
CA SER A 36 -9.61 4.81 10.83
C SER A 36 -10.53 3.75 10.21
N ASP A 37 -10.99 3.95 8.97
CA ASP A 37 -11.81 2.99 8.23
C ASP A 37 -11.02 2.25 7.14
N ASN A 38 -11.66 1.28 6.47
CA ASN A 38 -11.01 0.39 5.50
C ASN A 38 -10.41 1.08 4.25
N ARG A 39 -10.60 2.39 4.03
CA ARG A 39 -9.84 3.16 3.02
C ARG A 39 -8.35 3.14 3.31
N HIS A 40 -7.94 2.95 4.57
CA HIS A 40 -6.53 2.88 4.97
C HIS A 40 -5.73 1.83 4.18
N ARG A 41 -6.38 0.82 3.60
CA ARG A 41 -5.76 -0.33 2.91
C ARG A 41 -5.02 0.01 1.60
N ILE A 42 -4.54 1.24 1.43
CA ILE A 42 -3.81 1.72 0.24
C ILE A 42 -2.50 0.96 -0.04
N LEU A 43 -1.92 0.30 0.97
CA LEU A 43 -0.77 -0.61 0.81
C LEU A 43 -1.18 -2.07 0.49
N HIS A 44 -2.47 -2.41 0.56
CA HIS A 44 -2.98 -3.78 0.39
C HIS A 44 -3.17 -4.16 -1.09
N ASN A 45 -2.16 -3.88 -1.90
CA ASN A 45 -2.12 -4.20 -3.32
C ASN A 45 -0.67 -4.48 -3.72
N LEU A 46 -0.46 -4.99 -4.94
CA LEU A 46 0.87 -5.35 -5.42
C LEU A 46 1.84 -4.17 -5.49
N TRP A 47 1.37 -2.93 -5.69
CA TRP A 47 2.25 -1.76 -5.65
C TRP A 47 2.79 -1.54 -4.23
N GLY A 48 1.92 -1.53 -3.21
CA GLY A 48 2.35 -1.37 -1.82
C GLY A 48 3.33 -2.46 -1.41
N ILE A 49 3.02 -3.73 -1.72
CA ILE A 49 3.88 -4.86 -1.40
C ILE A 49 5.25 -4.74 -2.08
N ARG A 50 5.28 -4.48 -3.40
CA ARG A 50 6.53 -4.52 -4.18
C ARG A 50 7.38 -3.25 -4.08
N ARG A 51 6.75 -2.08 -4.00
CA ARG A 51 7.44 -0.77 -3.98
C ARG A 51 7.72 -0.25 -2.59
N VAL A 52 7.03 -0.77 -1.57
CA VAL A 52 7.16 -0.28 -0.19
C VAL A 52 7.63 -1.39 0.75
N VAL A 53 6.85 -2.46 0.90
CA VAL A 53 7.10 -3.47 1.94
C VAL A 53 8.38 -4.26 1.69
N ILE A 54 8.54 -4.82 0.49
CA ILE A 54 9.72 -5.63 0.15
C ILE A 54 11.03 -4.82 0.26
N PRO A 55 11.12 -3.56 -0.22
CA PRO A 55 12.30 -2.73 0.01
C PRO A 55 12.66 -2.52 1.49
N ILE A 56 11.67 -2.50 2.39
CA ILE A 56 11.87 -2.27 3.83
C ILE A 56 12.30 -3.56 4.55
N PHE A 57 11.60 -4.66 4.32
CA PHE A 57 11.78 -5.92 5.06
C PHE A 57 12.66 -6.95 4.35
N GLY A 58 12.98 -6.73 3.08
CA GLY A 58 13.63 -7.71 2.21
C GLY A 58 12.63 -8.62 1.50
N ALA A 59 13.12 -9.39 0.53
CA ALA A 59 12.30 -10.32 -0.25
C ALA A 59 11.96 -11.61 0.52
N VAL A 60 12.81 -11.99 1.48
CA VAL A 60 12.71 -13.21 2.28
C VAL A 60 13.09 -12.87 3.72
N ILE A 61 12.35 -13.44 4.67
CA ILE A 61 12.74 -13.50 6.08
C ILE A 61 12.99 -14.95 6.48
N VAL A 62 13.77 -15.17 7.53
CA VAL A 62 13.92 -16.48 8.16
C VAL A 62 13.24 -16.42 9.52
N ASN A 63 12.24 -17.29 9.74
CA ASN A 63 11.51 -17.32 11.02
C ASN A 63 12.29 -18.08 12.10
N SER A 64 11.76 -18.12 13.33
CA SER A 64 12.44 -18.78 14.46
C SER A 64 12.58 -20.30 14.32
N ASP A 65 11.81 -20.92 13.42
CA ASP A 65 11.92 -22.35 13.08
C ASP A 65 12.98 -22.61 11.98
N GLY A 66 13.69 -21.57 11.53
CA GLY A 66 14.70 -21.67 10.46
C GLY A 66 14.10 -21.80 9.06
N LYS A 67 12.81 -21.48 8.88
CA LYS A 67 12.16 -21.54 7.57
C LYS A 67 12.27 -20.21 6.85
N GLU A 68 12.66 -20.28 5.58
CA GLU A 68 12.60 -19.14 4.67
C GLU A 68 11.15 -18.84 4.28
N VAL A 69 10.75 -17.59 4.46
CA VAL A 69 9.41 -17.08 4.15
C VAL A 69 9.52 -15.94 3.16
N ASN A 70 8.92 -16.10 1.99
CA ASN A 70 8.81 -15.04 1.00
C ASN A 70 7.87 -13.93 1.50
N VAL A 71 8.38 -12.70 1.57
CA VAL A 71 7.63 -11.54 2.12
C VAL A 71 6.44 -11.17 1.23
N LYS A 72 6.58 -11.28 -0.10
CA LYS A 72 5.45 -11.04 -1.02
C LYS A 72 4.31 -12.00 -0.72
N ASP A 73 4.60 -13.30 -0.63
CA ASP A 73 3.57 -14.32 -0.39
C ASP A 73 2.96 -14.20 1.00
N LEU A 74 3.74 -13.79 2.01
CA LEU A 74 3.24 -13.46 3.35
C LEU A 74 2.22 -12.31 3.28
N CYS A 75 2.59 -11.20 2.63
CA CYS A 75 1.70 -10.05 2.51
C CYS A 75 0.42 -10.41 1.74
N GLU A 76 0.52 -11.13 0.64
CA GLU A 76 -0.63 -11.51 -0.18
C GLU A 76 -1.55 -12.49 0.53
N GLN A 77 -1.01 -13.61 1.03
CA GLN A 77 -1.80 -14.73 1.51
C GLN A 77 -2.26 -14.58 2.95
N ASP A 78 -1.50 -13.88 3.80
CA ASP A 78 -1.74 -13.88 5.25
C ASP A 78 -2.24 -12.52 5.75
N HIS A 79 -1.99 -11.47 4.96
CA HIS A 79 -2.47 -10.13 5.24
C HIS A 79 -3.62 -9.73 4.33
N VAL A 80 -3.35 -9.51 3.05
CA VAL A 80 -4.31 -8.91 2.12
C VAL A 80 -5.51 -9.81 1.87
N LEU A 81 -5.30 -11.06 1.44
CA LEU A 81 -6.41 -11.98 1.14
C LEU A 81 -7.36 -12.17 2.33
N PRO A 82 -6.90 -12.48 3.56
CA PRO A 82 -7.78 -12.61 4.71
C PRO A 82 -8.62 -11.36 4.99
N ASP A 83 -8.03 -10.18 4.79
CA ASP A 83 -8.73 -8.91 4.95
C ASP A 83 -9.84 -8.68 3.91
N TYR A 84 -9.77 -9.36 2.76
CA TYR A 84 -10.82 -9.40 1.73
C TYR A 84 -11.56 -10.75 1.69
N ARG A 85 -11.60 -11.49 2.82
CA ARG A 85 -12.27 -12.80 2.95
C ARG A 85 -11.82 -13.83 1.90
N ASN A 86 -10.54 -13.79 1.55
CA ASN A 86 -9.87 -14.63 0.56
C ASN A 86 -10.49 -14.57 -0.85
N LYS A 87 -11.12 -13.44 -1.22
CA LYS A 87 -11.79 -13.30 -2.53
C LYS A 87 -10.88 -12.74 -3.62
N PHE A 88 -10.10 -11.71 -3.32
CA PHE A 88 -9.27 -11.00 -4.29
C PHE A 88 -8.18 -10.15 -3.61
N ILE A 89 -7.20 -9.69 -4.39
CA ILE A 89 -6.18 -8.71 -4.01
C ILE A 89 -6.40 -7.45 -4.87
N PRO A 90 -6.90 -6.34 -4.33
CA PRO A 90 -7.24 -5.15 -5.12
C PRO A 90 -6.02 -4.61 -5.88
N ASN A 91 -6.28 -3.99 -7.03
CA ASN A 91 -5.26 -3.25 -7.78
C ASN A 91 -5.12 -1.83 -7.22
N LEU A 92 -3.97 -1.20 -7.45
CA LEU A 92 -3.79 0.20 -7.09
C LEU A 92 -4.84 1.11 -7.75
N SER A 93 -5.20 0.81 -9.00
CA SER A 93 -6.22 1.54 -9.76
C SER A 93 -7.62 1.47 -9.14
N ASP A 94 -7.95 0.40 -8.40
CA ASP A 94 -9.24 0.29 -7.71
C ASP A 94 -9.36 1.37 -6.62
N PHE A 95 -8.25 1.64 -5.90
CA PHE A 95 -8.20 2.71 -4.92
C PHE A 95 -8.19 4.09 -5.58
N THR A 96 -7.34 4.31 -6.60
CA THR A 96 -7.19 5.65 -7.19
C THR A 96 -8.45 6.09 -7.95
N SER A 97 -9.21 5.15 -8.50
CA SER A 97 -10.49 5.44 -9.15
C SER A 97 -11.56 5.91 -8.15
N ALA A 98 -11.40 5.62 -6.86
CA ALA A 98 -12.26 6.13 -5.80
C ALA A 98 -11.83 7.51 -5.27
N ILE A 99 -10.76 8.09 -5.80
CA ILE A 99 -10.27 9.42 -5.42
C ILE A 99 -10.88 10.47 -6.38
N SER A 100 -11.42 11.56 -5.86
CA SER A 100 -11.88 12.70 -6.67
C SER A 100 -10.71 13.46 -7.30
N ASP A 101 -10.90 14.05 -8.47
CA ASP A 101 -9.91 14.92 -9.13
C ASP A 101 -9.94 16.35 -8.54
N ASP A 102 -8.85 17.11 -8.71
CA ASP A 102 -8.73 18.51 -8.30
C ASP A 102 -7.83 19.26 -9.29
N ASP A 103 -8.30 20.39 -9.81
CA ASP A 103 -7.62 21.14 -10.88
C ASP A 103 -6.23 21.64 -10.49
N ALA A 104 -5.95 21.83 -9.20
CA ALA A 104 -4.66 22.30 -8.70
C ALA A 104 -3.67 21.15 -8.43
N ASP A 105 -4.05 19.88 -8.65
CA ASP A 105 -3.18 18.73 -8.39
C ASP A 105 -1.85 18.77 -9.13
N LEU A 106 -1.88 19.10 -10.42
CA LEU A 106 -0.66 19.16 -11.23
C LEU A 106 0.34 20.14 -10.62
N GLN A 107 -0.12 21.32 -10.22
CA GLN A 107 0.70 22.33 -9.58
C GLN A 107 1.23 21.85 -8.22
N ARG A 108 0.39 21.22 -7.40
CA ARG A 108 0.82 20.70 -6.08
C ARG A 108 1.90 19.63 -6.21
N PHE A 109 1.73 18.68 -7.12
CA PHE A 109 2.70 17.61 -7.32
C PHE A 109 4.00 18.11 -7.95
N ASP A 110 3.92 19.06 -8.88
CA ASP A 110 5.08 19.68 -9.50
C ASP A 110 5.98 20.38 -8.47
N VAL A 111 5.39 21.06 -7.48
CA VAL A 111 6.15 21.67 -6.37
C VAL A 111 6.92 20.62 -5.56
N VAL A 112 6.32 19.46 -5.29
CA VAL A 112 6.97 18.39 -4.52
C VAL A 112 8.05 17.71 -5.34
N ILE A 113 7.77 17.30 -6.58
CA ILE A 113 8.74 16.54 -7.39
C ILE A 113 9.98 17.38 -7.74
N LYS A 114 9.82 18.69 -7.92
CA LYS A 114 10.95 19.63 -8.15
C LYS A 114 11.97 19.65 -7.01
N GLN A 115 11.56 19.37 -5.77
CA GLN A 115 12.48 19.28 -4.63
C GLN A 115 13.43 18.08 -4.74
N TYR A 116 13.06 17.08 -5.56
CA TYR A 116 13.81 15.84 -5.75
C TYR A 116 14.26 15.64 -7.20
N GLN A 117 14.21 16.69 -8.04
CA GLN A 117 14.46 16.58 -9.48
C GLN A 117 15.83 15.97 -9.85
N ASP A 118 16.83 16.18 -8.99
CA ASP A 118 18.20 15.67 -9.18
C ASP A 118 18.39 14.27 -8.58
N ASP A 119 17.31 13.66 -8.08
CA ASP A 119 17.30 12.38 -7.40
C ASP A 119 16.42 11.35 -8.12
N ALA A 120 17.04 10.63 -9.06
CA ALA A 120 16.34 9.69 -9.92
C ALA A 120 15.60 8.58 -9.15
N GLU A 121 16.16 8.09 -8.03
CA GLU A 121 15.53 7.03 -7.24
C GLU A 121 14.28 7.53 -6.51
N VAL A 122 14.35 8.71 -5.91
CA VAL A 122 13.18 9.33 -5.27
C VAL A 122 12.12 9.62 -6.33
N CYS A 123 12.48 10.26 -7.45
CA CYS A 123 11.53 10.54 -8.52
C CYS A 123 10.86 9.26 -9.03
N GLN A 124 11.62 8.18 -9.22
CA GLN A 124 11.06 6.89 -9.67
C GLN A 124 10.04 6.34 -8.67
N LEU A 125 10.33 6.40 -7.36
CA LEU A 125 9.41 5.94 -6.32
C LEU A 125 8.16 6.83 -6.25
N LEU A 126 8.34 8.16 -6.21
CA LEU A 126 7.25 9.12 -6.08
C LEU A 126 6.30 9.06 -7.30
N LEU A 127 6.82 8.90 -8.52
CA LEU A 127 6.02 8.82 -9.74
C LEU A 127 5.44 7.42 -10.01
N SER A 128 5.80 6.41 -9.20
CA SER A 128 5.37 5.03 -9.45
C SER A 128 3.85 4.80 -9.42
N PRO A 129 3.02 5.48 -8.59
CA PRO A 129 1.57 5.36 -8.67
C PRO A 129 1.02 5.86 -10.02
N LEU A 130 1.55 6.98 -10.52
CA LEU A 130 1.14 7.54 -11.81
C LEU A 130 1.56 6.62 -12.95
N ALA A 131 2.77 6.07 -12.92
CA ALA A 131 3.24 5.14 -13.93
C ALA A 131 2.39 3.86 -14.02
N ILE A 132 1.80 3.41 -12.91
CA ILE A 132 0.97 2.21 -12.85
C ILE A 132 -0.48 2.49 -13.23
N THR A 133 -1.03 3.62 -12.81
CA THR A 133 -2.46 3.90 -12.94
C THR A 133 -2.81 4.81 -14.11
N GLY A 134 -1.86 5.60 -14.60
CA GLY A 134 -2.11 6.68 -15.56
C GLY A 134 -2.92 7.85 -15.00
N GLN A 135 -3.22 7.87 -13.69
CA GLN A 135 -4.08 8.86 -13.06
C GLN A 135 -3.26 9.83 -12.22
N LEU A 136 -3.36 11.14 -12.48
CA LEU A 136 -2.59 12.17 -11.75
C LEU A 136 -2.85 12.14 -10.24
N LYS A 137 -4.12 12.01 -9.84
CA LYS A 137 -4.55 11.89 -8.44
C LYS A 137 -3.91 10.73 -7.65
N SER A 138 -3.36 9.72 -8.32
CA SER A 138 -2.62 8.64 -7.66
C SER A 138 -1.36 9.14 -6.94
N LEU A 139 -0.82 10.30 -7.34
CA LEU A 139 0.34 10.91 -6.70
C LEU A 139 0.05 11.40 -5.28
N LEU A 140 -1.23 11.57 -4.88
CA LEU A 140 -1.58 11.81 -3.47
C LEU A 140 -1.06 10.73 -2.54
N ILE A 141 -0.84 9.50 -3.02
CA ILE A 141 -0.33 8.38 -2.22
C ILE A 141 1.12 8.62 -1.80
N THR A 142 1.93 9.25 -2.68
CA THR A 142 3.39 9.38 -2.50
C THR A 142 3.85 10.80 -2.20
N HIS A 143 3.06 11.82 -2.53
CA HIS A 143 3.48 13.23 -2.43
C HIS A 143 3.02 13.91 -1.14
N ASN A 144 2.43 13.17 -0.20
CA ASN A 144 1.99 13.69 1.10
C ASN A 144 3.08 13.56 2.18
N SER A 145 2.93 14.29 3.29
CA SER A 145 3.91 14.30 4.39
C SER A 145 4.19 12.93 5.02
N TRP A 146 3.19 12.05 5.15
CA TRP A 146 3.40 10.71 5.69
C TRP A 146 4.30 9.91 4.76
N PHE A 147 4.03 9.88 3.46
CA PHE A 147 4.88 9.10 2.56
C PHE A 147 6.30 9.68 2.50
N LEU A 148 6.43 11.00 2.40
CA LEU A 148 7.72 11.66 2.28
C LEU A 148 8.57 11.56 3.57
N ASN A 149 7.94 11.50 4.74
CA ASN A 149 8.64 11.59 6.02
C ASN A 149 8.68 10.29 6.84
N GLU A 150 7.83 9.31 6.51
CA GLU A 150 7.78 7.99 7.15
C GLU A 150 8.22 6.89 6.19
N ILE A 151 7.64 6.84 4.98
CA ILE A 151 7.85 5.74 4.04
C ILE A 151 9.15 5.88 3.23
N LEU A 152 9.36 7.04 2.62
CA LEU A 152 10.54 7.32 1.80
C LEU A 152 11.85 7.11 2.58
N PRO A 153 11.97 7.56 3.86
CA PRO A 153 13.13 7.27 4.70
C PRO A 153 13.39 5.78 4.91
N GLN A 154 12.35 4.95 5.08
CA GLN A 154 12.51 3.51 5.30
C GLN A 154 12.88 2.78 4.00
N VAL A 155 12.25 3.13 2.88
CA VAL A 155 12.51 2.48 1.57
C VAL A 155 13.89 2.81 1.02
N LEU A 156 14.31 4.08 1.08
CA LEU A 156 15.58 4.54 0.50
C LEU A 156 16.66 4.85 1.55
N LYS A 157 16.46 4.43 2.81
CA LYS A 157 17.40 4.63 3.94
C LYS A 157 17.83 6.08 4.14
N ARG A 158 16.86 6.98 4.10
CA ARG A 158 17.06 8.44 4.24
C ARG A 158 16.68 8.93 5.63
N ARG A 159 16.96 10.21 5.90
CA ARG A 159 16.53 10.86 7.13
C ARG A 159 15.20 11.59 6.91
N PRO A 160 14.27 11.52 7.86
CA PRO A 160 13.11 12.42 7.91
C PRO A 160 13.55 13.89 7.94
N LEU A 161 12.71 14.77 7.41
CA LEU A 161 12.92 16.21 7.34
C LEU A 161 11.95 16.94 8.30
N ILE A 162 12.44 18.00 8.94
CA ILE A 162 11.60 18.95 9.67
C ILE A 162 11.26 20.08 8.70
N GLN A 163 10.06 20.03 8.11
CA GLN A 163 9.59 21.04 7.17
C GLN A 163 8.06 21.10 7.10
N ASN A 164 7.55 22.19 6.53
CA ASN A 164 6.14 22.29 6.16
C ASN A 164 5.91 21.55 4.84
N PHE A 165 4.96 20.61 4.84
CA PHE A 165 4.56 19.87 3.64
C PHE A 165 3.27 20.47 3.06
N GLY A 166 3.25 20.72 1.75
CA GLY A 166 2.09 21.31 1.06
C GLY A 166 0.92 20.34 0.85
N ILE A 167 1.16 19.03 0.97
CA ILE A 167 0.14 17.99 0.81
C ILE A 167 0.09 17.16 2.10
N THR A 168 -1.07 17.15 2.75
CA THR A 168 -1.28 16.37 3.98
C THR A 168 -1.81 14.97 3.65
N PRO A 169 -1.64 13.98 4.55
CA PRO A 169 -2.21 12.64 4.35
C PRO A 169 -3.75 12.68 4.41
N GLU A 170 -4.33 13.65 5.11
CA GLU A 170 -5.78 13.88 5.14
C GLU A 170 -6.33 14.12 3.72
N MET A 171 -5.63 14.89 2.88
CA MET A 171 -6.08 15.15 1.49
C MET A 171 -6.32 13.87 0.69
N LEU A 172 -5.50 12.83 0.90
CA LEU A 172 -5.67 11.53 0.25
C LEU A 172 -7.00 10.88 0.65
N PHE A 173 -7.27 10.79 1.95
CA PHE A 173 -8.44 10.07 2.45
C PHE A 173 -9.72 10.89 2.39
N ALA A 174 -9.65 12.21 2.54
CA ALA A 174 -10.79 13.11 2.39
C ALA A 174 -11.35 13.08 0.96
N ARG A 175 -10.49 12.87 -0.05
CA ARG A 175 -10.87 12.74 -1.46
C ARG A 175 -11.19 11.31 -1.88
N MET A 176 -10.89 10.32 -1.05
CA MET A 176 -11.18 8.92 -1.32
C MET A 176 -12.57 8.55 -0.80
N GLU A 177 -13.47 8.26 -1.73
CA GLU A 177 -14.80 7.74 -1.42
C GLU A 177 -14.71 6.29 -0.92
N PHE A 178 -15.40 6.00 0.17
CA PHE A 178 -15.50 4.63 0.68
C PHE A 178 -16.31 3.76 -0.29
N ARG A 179 -15.76 2.62 -0.70
CA ARG A 179 -16.44 1.67 -1.60
C ARG A 179 -16.67 0.33 -0.90
N LEU A 180 -17.77 -0.35 -1.25
CA LEU A 180 -18.16 -1.61 -0.59
C LEU A 180 -17.10 -2.71 -0.70
N TRP A 181 -16.30 -2.75 -1.77
CA TRP A 181 -15.23 -3.73 -1.90
C TRP A 181 -14.12 -3.52 -0.83
N MET A 182 -13.92 -2.28 -0.37
CA MET A 182 -13.00 -1.97 0.74
C MET A 182 -13.50 -2.56 2.05
N ASN A 183 -14.82 -2.71 2.21
CA ASN A 183 -15.43 -3.28 3.40
C ASN A 183 -15.31 -4.80 3.43
N ASN A 184 -14.10 -5.29 3.70
CA ASN A 184 -13.80 -6.72 3.79
C ASN A 184 -14.27 -7.54 2.56
N GLY A 185 -14.22 -6.94 1.36
CA GLY A 185 -14.62 -7.59 0.12
C GLY A 185 -16.12 -7.92 0.05
N GLN A 186 -17.01 -7.02 0.52
CA GLN A 186 -18.46 -7.21 0.36
C GLN A 186 -18.86 -7.38 -1.11
N VAL A 187 -18.23 -6.62 -2.01
CA VAL A 187 -18.32 -6.79 -3.47
C VAL A 187 -16.92 -6.88 -4.08
N VAL A 188 -16.83 -7.30 -5.34
CA VAL A 188 -15.59 -7.28 -6.12
C VAL A 188 -15.41 -5.87 -6.73
N PRO A 189 -14.18 -5.32 -6.81
CA PRO A 189 -13.95 -4.02 -7.44
C PRO A 189 -14.30 -4.05 -8.94
N GLU A 190 -14.78 -2.92 -9.47
CA GLU A 190 -15.17 -2.81 -10.88
C GLU A 190 -14.02 -3.14 -11.84
N GLY A 191 -12.79 -2.70 -11.53
CA GLY A 191 -11.60 -2.99 -12.31
C GLY A 191 -11.28 -4.49 -12.45
N MET A 192 -11.83 -5.34 -11.58
CA MET A 192 -11.64 -6.79 -11.63
C MET A 192 -12.73 -7.54 -12.38
N HIS A 193 -13.91 -6.95 -12.57
CA HIS A 193 -14.99 -7.62 -13.30
C HIS A 193 -14.63 -7.91 -14.76
N ASN A 194 -13.72 -7.12 -15.36
CA ASN A 194 -13.21 -7.36 -16.70
C ASN A 194 -12.21 -8.54 -16.78
N ASN A 195 -11.48 -8.84 -15.70
CA ASN A 195 -10.54 -9.97 -15.66
C ASN A 195 -11.26 -11.32 -15.43
N LEU A 196 -12.44 -11.31 -14.80
CA LEU A 196 -13.26 -12.50 -14.58
C LEU A 196 -14.05 -12.95 -15.83
N ARG A 197 -14.11 -12.12 -16.89
CA ARG A 197 -14.76 -12.50 -18.17
C ARG A 197 -13.83 -13.25 -19.13
N VAL A 198 -12.54 -13.33 -18.83
CA VAL A 198 -11.52 -13.89 -19.74
C VAL A 198 -10.91 -15.21 -19.21
N GLY A 199 -11.38 -15.73 -18.07
CA GLY A 199 -10.84 -16.95 -17.46
C GLY A 199 -11.93 -17.93 -17.05
N PHE A 200 -11.84 -19.17 -17.58
CA PHE A 200 -12.69 -20.34 -17.35
C PHE A 200 -14.05 -20.32 -18.05
N ARG A 201 -14.01 -20.46 -19.39
CA ARG A 201 -14.95 -21.39 -20.05
C ARG A 201 -14.22 -22.72 -20.14
N ASP A 202 -14.71 -23.70 -19.38
CA ASP A 202 -14.46 -25.13 -19.64
C ASP A 202 -14.96 -25.51 -21.05
#